data_AF-A0A918XPF7-F1
#
_entry.id   AF-A0A918XPF7-F1
#
_cell.length_a   1.000
_cell.length_b   1.000
_cell.length_c   1.000
_cell.angle_alpha   90.00
_cell.angle_beta   90.00
_cell.angle_gamma   90.00
#
_symmetry.space_group_name_H-M   'P 1'
#
loop_
_entity.id
_entity.type
_entity.pdbx_description
1 polymer ?
#
loop_
_entity_poly.entity_id
_entity_poly.type
_entity_poly.pdbx_seq_one_letter_code
_entity_poly.pdbx_strand_id
1 'polypeptide(L)'
;MSRLDETLRPLAARLVARAGTAMTWRRAGPPAYDPATGAVTAAETDTAVTGVIEEVETGHPDGLVRRGDRIVTLAAEPLALEPVPGDALLIGGTVHRVVTVTTTWAGDRPALYRLHVRR
;
A
#
# COMPACT_ATOMS: atom_id res chain seq x y z
N MET A 1 18.19 13.91 6.28
CA MET A 1 18.72 12.62 6.75
C MET A 1 19.01 12.70 8.23
N SER A 2 17.97 12.46 9.01
CA SER A 2 18.05 12.31 10.46
C SER A 2 18.62 10.94 10.82
N ARG A 3 19.27 10.82 11.99
CA ARG A 3 19.70 9.51 12.55
C ARG A 3 18.54 8.52 12.70
N LEU A 4 17.33 9.02 12.85
CA LEU A 4 16.13 8.19 12.91
C LEU A 4 15.84 7.50 11.58
N ASP A 5 16.15 8.14 10.45
CA ASP A 5 15.90 7.59 9.11
C ASP A 5 16.83 6.40 8.85
N GLU A 6 18.09 6.53 9.26
CA GLU A 6 19.14 5.53 9.06
C GLU A 6 18.92 4.28 9.92
N THR A 7 18.22 4.42 11.05
CA THR A 7 18.01 3.34 12.01
C THR A 7 16.62 2.73 11.91
N LEU A 8 15.57 3.54 11.87
CA LEU A 8 14.19 3.06 11.92
C LEU A 8 13.68 2.53 10.58
N ARG A 9 14.07 3.13 9.45
CA ARG A 9 13.59 2.67 8.13
C ARG A 9 14.10 1.25 7.82
N PRO A 10 15.40 0.93 8.02
CA PRO A 10 15.89 -0.42 7.69
C PRO A 10 15.39 -1.44 8.69
N LEU A 11 15.22 -1.04 9.96
CA LEU A 11 14.62 -1.89 10.98
C LEU A 11 13.16 -2.21 10.64
N ALA A 12 12.36 -1.22 10.27
CA ALA A 12 10.98 -1.40 9.85
C ALA A 12 10.88 -2.32 8.62
N ALA A 13 11.75 -2.13 7.62
CA ALA A 13 11.83 -3.00 6.46
C ALA A 13 12.12 -4.46 6.83
N ARG A 14 13.08 -4.69 7.73
CA ARG A 14 13.41 -6.04 8.22
C ARG A 14 12.28 -6.68 9.02
N LEU A 15 11.58 -5.90 9.86
CA LEU A 15 10.46 -6.40 10.64
C LEU A 15 9.28 -6.78 9.75
N VAL A 16 8.92 -5.93 8.80
CA VAL A 16 7.86 -6.22 7.82
C VAL A 16 8.25 -7.40 6.93
N ALA A 17 9.50 -7.50 6.49
CA ALA A 17 9.96 -8.65 5.70
C ALA A 17 9.89 -9.96 6.48
N ARG A 18 10.13 -9.94 7.81
CA ARG A 18 10.11 -11.13 8.66
C ARG A 18 8.70 -11.55 9.08
N ALA A 19 7.82 -10.59 9.37
CA ALA A 19 6.47 -10.84 9.89
C ALA A 19 5.38 -10.78 8.81
N GLY A 20 5.70 -10.22 7.64
CA GLY A 20 4.76 -9.98 6.57
C GLY A 20 4.56 -11.18 5.65
N THR A 21 3.57 -11.05 4.78
CA THR A 21 3.25 -11.98 3.71
C THR A 21 3.54 -11.34 2.36
N ALA A 22 3.98 -12.14 1.39
CA ALA A 22 4.17 -11.68 0.02
C ALA A 22 2.82 -11.34 -0.63
N MET A 23 2.76 -10.21 -1.32
CA MET A 23 1.58 -9.71 -2.02
C MET A 23 2.00 -8.93 -3.27
N THR A 24 1.05 -8.62 -4.13
CA THR A 24 1.32 -7.84 -5.35
C THR A 24 0.60 -6.51 -5.27
N TRP A 25 1.37 -5.42 -5.28
CA TRP A 25 0.82 -4.08 -5.40
C TRP A 25 0.76 -3.70 -6.87
N ARG A 26 -0.43 -3.31 -7.31
CA ARG A 26 -0.73 -2.92 -8.67
C ARG A 26 -1.13 -1.46 -8.69
N ARG A 27 -0.36 -0.67 -9.42
CA ARG A 27 -0.60 0.76 -9.62
C ARG A 27 -0.99 1.02 -11.06
N ALA A 28 -2.06 1.80 -11.26
CA ALA A 28 -2.36 2.36 -12.57
C ALA A 28 -1.41 3.53 -12.85
N GLY A 29 -0.72 3.50 -13.98
CA GLY A 29 0.07 4.60 -14.49
C GLY A 29 -0.80 5.78 -14.94
N PRO A 30 -0.18 6.89 -15.36
CA PRO A 30 -0.91 8.03 -15.88
C PRO A 30 -1.78 7.63 -17.09
N PRO A 31 -3.02 8.13 -17.19
CA PRO A 31 -3.89 7.84 -18.32
C PRO A 31 -3.26 8.40 -19.61
N ALA A 32 -3.12 7.54 -20.61
CA ALA A 32 -2.73 7.91 -21.96
C ALA A 32 -3.97 7.92 -22.85
N TYR A 33 -4.18 9.02 -23.56
CA TYR A 33 -5.23 9.14 -24.56
C TYR A 33 -4.71 8.63 -25.91
N ASP A 34 -5.44 7.67 -26.50
CA ASP A 34 -5.20 7.22 -27.86
C ASP A 34 -6.18 7.93 -28.84
N PRO A 35 -5.70 8.86 -29.68
CA PRO A 35 -6.55 9.59 -30.61
C PRO A 35 -7.13 8.74 -31.74
N ALA A 36 -6.56 7.56 -32.02
CA ALA A 36 -7.05 6.69 -33.10
C ALA A 36 -8.30 5.89 -32.69
N THR A 37 -8.38 5.51 -31.42
CA THR A 37 -9.48 4.71 -30.86
C THR A 37 -10.43 5.52 -29.98
N GLY A 38 -10.03 6.73 -29.59
CA GLY A 38 -10.75 7.55 -28.61
C GLY A 38 -10.70 6.97 -27.19
N ALA A 39 -9.88 5.95 -26.95
CA ALA A 39 -9.78 5.26 -25.66
C ALA A 39 -8.79 5.97 -24.73
N VAL A 40 -9.08 5.91 -23.43
CA VAL A 40 -8.14 6.28 -22.38
C VAL A 40 -7.65 4.99 -21.74
N THR A 41 -6.36 4.70 -21.89
CA THR A 41 -5.72 3.51 -21.32
C THR A 41 -4.67 3.92 -20.30
N ALA A 42 -4.66 3.25 -19.15
CA ALA A 42 -3.59 3.39 -18.17
C ALA A 42 -2.80 2.07 -18.14
N ALA A 43 -1.48 2.15 -18.25
CA ALA A 43 -0.63 0.97 -18.07
C ALA A 43 -0.61 0.58 -16.59
N GLU A 44 -0.92 -0.67 -16.26
CA GLU A 44 -0.80 -1.17 -14.89
C GLU A 44 0.63 -1.65 -14.63
N THR A 45 1.19 -1.32 -13.47
CA THR A 45 2.51 -1.81 -13.03
C THR A 45 2.32 -2.67 -11.79
N ASP A 46 2.76 -3.93 -11.88
CA ASP A 46 2.75 -4.88 -10.78
C ASP A 46 4.11 -4.89 -10.08
N THR A 47 4.08 -4.69 -8.77
CA THR A 47 5.26 -4.70 -7.90
C THR A 47 5.06 -5.75 -6.81
N ALA A 48 6.01 -6.68 -6.70
CA ALA A 48 6.04 -7.62 -5.58
C ALA A 48 6.41 -6.87 -4.29
N VAL A 49 5.54 -6.92 -3.29
CA VAL A 49 5.76 -6.27 -2.00
C VAL A 49 5.50 -7.26 -0.86
N THR A 50 6.06 -6.96 0.32
CA THR A 50 5.79 -7.73 1.55
C THR A 50 5.12 -6.80 2.54
N GLY A 51 4.06 -7.28 3.18
CA GLY A 51 3.26 -6.47 4.10
C GLY A 51 2.66 -7.30 5.23
N VAL A 52 2.44 -6.65 6.37
CA VAL A 52 1.74 -7.25 7.51
C VAL A 52 0.25 -6.96 7.36
N ILE A 53 -0.59 -7.98 7.53
CA ILE A 53 -2.05 -7.87 7.39
C ILE A 53 -2.67 -7.89 8.79
N GLU A 54 -3.51 -6.89 9.05
CA GLU A 54 -4.30 -6.75 10.26
C GLU A 54 -5.79 -6.75 9.87
N GLU A 55 -6.61 -7.52 10.57
CA GLU A 55 -8.06 -7.46 10.37
C GLU A 55 -8.65 -6.28 11.14
N VAL A 56 -9.58 -5.56 10.51
CA VAL A 56 -10.28 -4.47 11.20
C VAL A 56 -11.52 -5.03 11.88
N GLU A 57 -11.53 -5.04 13.21
CA GLU A 57 -12.73 -5.39 13.96
C GLU A 57 -13.83 -4.33 13.75
N THR A 58 -15.06 -4.78 13.56
CA THR A 58 -16.23 -3.98 13.16
C THR A 58 -16.77 -3.03 14.24
N GLY A 59 -15.91 -2.52 15.13
CA GLY A 59 -16.27 -1.64 16.24
C GLY A 59 -16.02 -0.15 16.00
N HIS A 60 -15.83 0.31 14.76
CA HIS A 60 -15.64 1.74 14.50
C HIS A 60 -17.01 2.45 14.43
N PRO A 61 -17.28 3.43 15.31
CA PRO A 61 -18.62 4.03 15.48
C PRO A 61 -19.11 4.83 14.26
N ASP A 62 -18.25 5.13 13.30
CA ASP A 62 -18.54 6.06 12.20
C ASP A 62 -18.95 5.39 10.86
N GLY A 63 -19.19 4.07 10.82
CA GLY A 63 -19.70 3.38 9.62
C GLY A 63 -18.73 3.34 8.41
N LEU A 64 -17.49 3.81 8.59
CA LEU A 64 -16.46 3.86 7.56
C LEU A 64 -15.78 2.50 7.29
N VAL A 65 -15.87 1.57 8.25
CA VAL A 65 -15.28 0.22 8.16
C VAL A 65 -16.37 -0.79 7.82
N ARG A 66 -16.15 -1.58 6.76
CA ARG A 66 -17.03 -2.68 6.36
C ARG A 66 -16.42 -4.01 6.77
N ARG A 67 -17.27 -5.02 7.02
CA ARG A 67 -16.82 -6.38 7.31
C ARG A 67 -15.99 -6.91 6.14
N GLY A 68 -14.75 -7.31 6.41
CA GLY A 68 -13.78 -7.76 5.38
C GLY A 68 -12.79 -6.69 4.93
N ASP A 69 -12.88 -5.46 5.46
CA ASP A 69 -11.80 -4.49 5.35
C ASP A 69 -10.56 -4.98 6.12
N ARG A 70 -9.39 -4.70 5.56
CA ARG A 70 -8.10 -5.06 6.16
C ARG A 70 -7.21 -3.84 6.22
N ILE A 71 -6.30 -3.84 7.17
CA ILE A 71 -5.20 -2.90 7.24
C ILE A 71 -3.95 -3.62 6.82
N VAL A 72 -3.20 -3.05 5.89
CA VAL A 72 -1.93 -3.59 5.43
C VAL A 72 -0.82 -2.59 5.72
N THR A 73 0.18 -3.04 6.46
CA THR A 73 1.37 -2.25 6.77
C THR A 73 2.52 -2.65 5.86
N LEU A 74 2.98 -1.71 5.03
CA LEU A 74 4.13 -1.85 4.13
C LEU A 74 5.32 -1.05 4.64
N ALA A 75 6.53 -1.57 4.45
CA ALA A 75 7.75 -0.80 4.70
C ALA A 75 8.04 0.14 3.52
N ALA A 76 8.32 1.41 3.80
CA ALA A 76 8.52 2.41 2.75
C ALA A 76 9.90 2.33 2.08
N GLU A 77 10.91 1.74 2.75
CA GLU A 77 12.28 1.67 2.23
C GLU A 77 12.45 0.87 0.92
N PRO A 78 11.89 -0.35 0.78
CA PRO A 78 11.99 -1.09 -0.48
C PRO A 78 11.07 -0.56 -1.59
N LEU A 79 10.18 0.39 -1.30
CA LEU A 79 9.25 0.94 -2.28
C LEU A 79 9.88 2.16 -3.00
N ALA A 80 9.93 2.08 -4.33
CA ALA A 80 10.34 3.21 -5.17
C ALA A 80 9.24 4.28 -5.32
N LEU A 81 7.99 3.90 -5.09
CA LEU A 81 6.80 4.73 -5.30
C LEU A 81 5.90 4.67 -4.06
N GLU A 82 5.28 5.79 -3.72
CA GLU A 82 4.31 5.87 -2.63
C GLU A 82 2.95 5.30 -3.05
N PRO A 83 2.33 4.41 -2.24
CA PRO A 83 0.96 3.93 -2.47
C PRO A 83 -0.05 5.06 -2.48
N VAL A 84 -1.05 5.01 -3.35
CA VAL A 84 -2.13 5.99 -3.42
C VAL A 84 -3.50 5.34 -3.32
N PRO A 85 -4.53 6.08 -2.84
CA PRO A 85 -5.91 5.64 -2.92
C PRO A 85 -6.30 5.26 -4.36
N GLY A 86 -6.99 4.14 -4.53
CA GLY A 86 -7.38 3.58 -5.84
C GLY A 86 -6.46 2.47 -6.37
N ASP A 87 -5.24 2.37 -5.84
CA ASP A 87 -4.33 1.26 -6.15
C ASP A 87 -4.96 -0.09 -5.77
N ALA A 88 -4.53 -1.15 -6.45
CA ALA A 88 -4.96 -2.51 -6.17
C ALA A 88 -3.86 -3.28 -5.43
N LEU A 89 -4.28 -4.12 -4.49
CA LEU A 89 -3.41 -4.98 -3.70
C LEU A 89 -3.95 -6.41 -3.78
N LEU A 90 -3.17 -7.30 -4.38
CA LEU A 90 -3.51 -8.69 -4.54
C LEU A 90 -2.91 -9.47 -3.36
N ILE A 91 -3.79 -9.98 -2.51
CA ILE A 91 -3.45 -10.77 -1.33
C ILE A 91 -4.05 -12.15 -1.52
N GLY A 92 -3.21 -13.18 -1.68
CA GLY A 92 -3.67 -14.55 -1.90
C GLY A 92 -4.62 -14.70 -3.09
N GLY A 93 -4.39 -13.96 -4.17
CA GLY A 93 -5.24 -13.96 -5.37
C GLY A 93 -6.51 -13.12 -5.28
N THR A 94 -6.82 -12.52 -4.13
CA THR A 94 -7.97 -11.60 -4.00
C THR A 94 -7.51 -10.16 -4.17
N VAL A 95 -8.16 -9.43 -5.08
CA VAL A 95 -7.93 -8.01 -5.30
C VAL A 95 -8.60 -7.21 -4.19
N HIS A 96 -7.84 -6.34 -3.53
CA HIS A 96 -8.34 -5.35 -2.59
C HIS A 96 -7.95 -3.95 -3.11
N ARG A 97 -8.85 -2.99 -3.04
CA ARG A 97 -8.60 -1.59 -3.38
C ARG A 97 -8.15 -0.81 -2.16
N VAL A 98 -7.12 0.01 -2.34
CA VAL A 98 -6.65 0.94 -1.32
C VAL A 98 -7.66 2.09 -1.21
N VAL A 99 -8.25 2.23 -0.03
CA VAL A 99 -9.21 3.30 0.30
C VAL A 99 -8.49 4.50 0.86
N THR A 100 -7.60 4.26 1.83
CA THR A 100 -6.88 5.31 2.55
C THR A 100 -5.44 4.88 2.76
N VAL A 101 -4.51 5.84 2.70
CA VAL A 101 -3.10 5.65 2.99
C VAL A 101 -2.73 6.55 4.16
N THR A 102 -2.13 5.98 5.20
CA THR A 102 -1.57 6.73 6.33
C THR A 102 -0.07 6.49 6.38
N THR A 103 0.71 7.56 6.33
CA THR A 103 2.18 7.50 6.27
C THR A 103 2.77 7.79 7.65
N THR A 104 3.62 6.88 8.14
CA THR A 104 4.44 7.12 9.33
C THR A 104 5.83 7.54 8.89
N TRP A 105 6.27 8.70 9.37
CA TRP A 105 7.54 9.31 9.02
C TRP A 105 8.62 8.94 10.04
N ALA A 106 9.82 8.64 9.54
CA ALA A 106 11.05 8.72 10.33
C ALA A 106 11.78 9.96 9.81
N GLY A 107 11.92 10.98 10.66
CA GLY A 107 12.56 12.25 10.29
C GLY A 107 11.95 12.87 9.03
N ASP A 108 12.74 13.00 7.98
CA ASP A 108 12.34 13.59 6.69
C ASP A 108 11.85 12.59 5.64
N ARG A 109 11.77 11.29 5.97
CA ARG A 109 11.37 10.23 5.01
C ARG A 109 10.29 9.30 5.55
N PRO A 110 9.43 8.75 4.68
CA PRO A 110 8.46 7.75 5.09
C PRO A 110 9.18 6.46 5.55
N ALA A 111 8.70 5.90 6.66
CA ALA A 111 9.17 4.63 7.21
C ALA A 111 8.16 3.51 6.97
N LEU A 112 6.87 3.79 7.18
CA LEU A 112 5.78 2.83 7.01
C LEU A 112 4.61 3.47 6.26
N TYR A 113 3.96 2.66 5.44
CA TYR A 113 2.66 2.96 4.83
C TYR A 113 1.61 2.02 5.40
N ARG A 114 0.58 2.58 6.03
CA ARG A 114 -0.56 1.83 6.55
C ARG A 114 -1.74 2.05 5.62
N LEU A 115 -2.10 1.00 4.91
CA LEU A 115 -3.12 0.99 3.87
C LEU A 115 -4.41 0.42 4.43
N HIS A 116 -5.48 1.19 4.40
CA HIS A 116 -6.82 0.63 4.58
C HIS A 116 -7.28 0.10 3.23
N VAL A 117 -7.45 -1.22 3.15
CA VAL A 117 -7.86 -1.89 1.91
C VAL A 117 -9.23 -2.53 2.07
N ARG A 118 -9.98 -2.49 0.98
CA ARG A 118 -11.34 -3.04 0.88
C ARG A 118 -11.42 -3.96 -0.32
N ARG A 119 -12.11 -5.08 -0.18
CA ARG A 119 -12.41 -5.98 -1.30
C ARG A 119 -13.39 -5.34 -2.28
#